data_AF-X1D639-F1
#
_entry.id   AF-X1D639-F1
#
_cell.length_a   1.000
_cell.length_b   1.000
_cell.length_c   1.000
_cell.angle_alpha   90.00
_cell.angle_beta   90.00
_cell.angle_gamma   90.00
#
_symmetry.space_group_name_H-M   'P 1'
#
loop_
_entity.id
_entity.type
_entity.pdbx_description
1 polymer ?
#
loop_
_entity_poly.entity_id
_entity_poly.type
_entity_poly.pdbx_seq_one_letter_code
_entity_poly.pdbx_strand_id
1 'polypeptide(L)'
;LPPFPEQKKIDRVLSKIQQAVEQQDKIINATKNLKKSLMQKLFTKGIINGFMFDTNIFGHILDNKILVENFPKNLNFFITPIQLYELKKTRDQNRRKMLLTIFNKIDQENIPTESTVLGVSKLGYSKLSRKNNLYEKIKSDLDEKVLKQNNIQDALIAETAIKNGLILVTNDGDLLEVTQKYNGEVSNLKDFLSGNYRKLKKTEIGLIPENWEMVRLGDIGKIITGTTPSTKKPEYYGGPYMFISPGDITERKYIIKTEKWLSEQGLKVSRSLPKDTVLVVCIGATI
;
A
#
# COMPACT_ATOMS: atom_id res chain seq x y z
N LEU A 1 -10.09 53.59 -38.80
CA LEU A 1 -9.49 53.18 -37.51
C LEU A 1 -10.25 53.85 -36.38
N PRO A 2 -10.50 53.18 -35.24
CA PRO A 2 -11.18 53.80 -34.10
C PRO A 2 -10.37 54.99 -33.55
N PRO A 3 -10.98 55.96 -32.87
CA PRO A 3 -10.28 57.09 -32.26
C PRO A 3 -9.15 56.65 -31.31
N PHE A 4 -8.11 57.47 -31.19
CA PHE A 4 -6.92 57.15 -30.37
C PHE A 4 -7.23 56.75 -28.92
N PRO A 5 -8.21 57.36 -28.21
CA PRO A 5 -8.60 56.91 -26.87
C PRO A 5 -9.20 55.49 -26.84
N GLU A 6 -9.90 55.07 -27.89
CA GLU A 6 -10.44 53.71 -28.03
C GLU A 6 -9.33 52.70 -28.34
N GLN A 7 -8.38 53.05 -29.21
CA GLN A 7 -7.22 52.21 -29.49
C GLN A 7 -6.43 51.89 -28.21
N LYS A 8 -6.20 52.89 -27.34
CA LYS A 8 -5.55 52.68 -26.03
C LYS A 8 -6.33 51.74 -25.10
N LYS A 9 -7.67 51.79 -25.14
CA LYS A 9 -8.52 50.88 -24.35
C LYS A 9 -8.42 49.46 -24.89
N ILE A 10 -8.45 49.29 -26.20
CA ILE A 10 -8.31 47.98 -26.88
C ILE A 10 -6.96 47.36 -26.54
N ASP A 11 -5.87 48.11 -26.69
CA ASP A 11 -4.51 47.65 -26.36
C ASP A 11 -4.39 47.20 -24.89
N ARG A 12 -4.94 47.98 -23.96
CA ARG A 12 -4.96 47.61 -22.54
C ARG A 12 -5.74 46.32 -22.27
N VAL A 13 -6.87 46.10 -22.93
CA VAL A 13 -7.68 44.89 -22.76
C VAL A 13 -6.95 43.68 -23.36
N LEU A 14 -6.43 43.79 -24.58
CA LEU A 14 -5.70 42.71 -25.25
C LEU A 14 -4.42 42.34 -24.48
N SER A 15 -3.69 43.33 -23.98
CA SER A 15 -2.50 43.12 -23.13
C SER A 15 -2.85 42.36 -21.84
N LYS A 16 -3.98 42.69 -21.20
CA LYS A 16 -4.45 41.94 -20.01
C LYS A 16 -4.84 40.50 -20.33
N ILE A 17 -5.51 40.28 -21.46
CA ILE A 17 -5.87 38.93 -21.92
C ILE A 17 -4.60 38.12 -22.20
N GLN A 18 -3.63 38.71 -22.91
CA GLN A 18 -2.35 38.07 -23.20
C GLN A 18 -1.59 37.69 -21.93
N GLN A 19 -1.51 38.60 -20.94
CA GLN A 19 -0.91 38.30 -19.64
C GLN A 19 -1.62 37.16 -18.91
N ALA A 20 -2.96 37.10 -18.97
CA ALA A 20 -3.73 36.02 -18.36
C ALA A 20 -3.47 34.68 -19.04
N VAL A 21 -3.38 34.65 -20.38
CA VAL A 21 -3.02 33.44 -21.15
C VAL A 21 -1.62 32.96 -20.79
N GLU A 22 -0.63 33.85 -20.73
CA GLU A 22 0.75 33.50 -20.35
C GLU A 22 0.85 32.98 -18.92
N GLN A 23 0.08 33.55 -17.99
CA GLN A 23 0.01 33.07 -16.61
C GLN A 23 -0.64 31.68 -16.55
N GLN A 24 -1.69 31.44 -17.34
CA GLN A 24 -2.34 30.15 -17.43
C GLN A 24 -1.40 29.08 -18.02
N ASP A 25 -0.65 29.40 -19.06
CA ASP A 25 0.33 28.48 -19.67
C ASP A 25 1.45 28.11 -18.68
N LYS A 26 1.92 29.07 -17.87
CA LYS A 26 2.87 28.80 -16.78
C LYS A 26 2.31 27.80 -15.77
N ILE A 27 1.05 27.99 -15.35
CA ILE A 27 0.37 27.06 -14.42
C ILE A 27 0.24 25.67 -15.06
N ILE A 28 -0.22 25.58 -16.31
CA ILE A 28 -0.35 24.30 -17.03
C ILE A 28 0.98 23.56 -17.10
N ASN A 29 2.06 24.26 -17.44
CA ASN A 29 3.39 23.65 -17.52
C ASN A 29 3.91 23.21 -16.14
N ALA A 30 3.70 24.01 -15.10
CA ALA A 30 4.02 23.63 -13.73
C ALA A 30 3.25 22.38 -13.28
N THR A 31 1.94 22.31 -13.57
CA THR A 31 1.10 21.15 -13.26
C THR A 31 1.52 19.90 -14.04
N LYS A 32 1.88 20.03 -15.33
CA LYS A 32 2.41 18.92 -16.13
C LYS A 32 3.72 18.38 -15.54
N ASN A 33 4.62 19.26 -15.14
CA ASN A 33 5.89 18.88 -14.51
C ASN A 33 5.67 18.23 -13.14
N LEU A 34 4.77 18.78 -12.32
CA LEU A 34 4.39 18.20 -11.04
C LEU A 34 3.78 16.81 -11.23
N LYS A 35 2.82 16.65 -12.15
CA LYS A 35 2.23 15.35 -12.49
C LYS A 35 3.30 14.35 -12.90
N LYS A 36 4.23 14.74 -13.78
CA LYS A 36 5.35 13.89 -14.22
C LYS A 36 6.22 13.46 -13.03
N SER A 37 6.58 14.39 -12.15
CA SER A 37 7.39 14.12 -10.95
C SER A 37 6.65 13.21 -9.96
N LEU A 38 5.36 13.44 -9.72
CA LEU A 38 4.54 12.58 -8.86
C LEU A 38 4.38 11.18 -9.44
N MET A 39 4.16 11.05 -10.75
CA MET A 39 4.08 9.75 -11.42
C MET A 39 5.42 9.00 -11.33
N GLN A 40 6.55 9.69 -11.55
CA GLN A 40 7.86 9.10 -11.33
C GLN A 40 8.04 8.65 -9.88
N LYS A 41 7.68 9.48 -8.91
CA LYS A 41 7.75 9.12 -7.48
C LYS A 41 6.86 7.92 -7.16
N LEU A 42 5.64 7.86 -7.70
CA LEU A 42 4.70 6.77 -7.51
C LEU A 42 5.22 5.46 -8.12
N PHE A 43 5.74 5.50 -9.34
CA PHE A 43 6.24 4.30 -10.02
C PHE A 43 7.63 3.86 -9.55
N THR A 44 8.42 4.75 -8.93
CA THR A 44 9.73 4.39 -8.36
C THR A 44 9.62 3.93 -6.92
N LYS A 45 8.94 4.69 -6.07
CA LYS A 45 8.83 4.40 -4.63
C LYS A 45 7.65 3.50 -4.30
N GLY A 46 6.67 3.39 -5.20
CA GLY A 46 5.42 2.69 -4.93
C GLY A 46 4.57 3.39 -3.88
N ILE A 47 3.53 2.69 -3.42
CA ILE A 47 2.83 3.01 -2.18
C ILE A 47 3.54 2.21 -1.07
N ILE A 48 4.19 2.93 -0.16
CA ILE A 48 4.79 2.33 1.04
C ILE A 48 3.77 2.49 2.16
N ASN A 49 3.09 1.41 2.52
CA ASN A 49 2.11 1.44 3.62
C ASN A 49 2.81 1.59 4.98
N GLY A 50 4.00 1.01 5.10
CA GLY A 50 4.86 1.11 6.27
C GLY A 50 5.94 0.03 6.27
N PHE A 51 6.64 -0.07 7.40
CA PHE A 51 7.73 -1.00 7.62
C PHE A 51 7.39 -1.95 8.76
N MET A 52 7.76 -3.21 8.61
CA MET A 52 7.77 -4.18 9.69
C MET A 52 9.21 -4.64 9.85
N PHE A 53 9.77 -4.48 11.04
CA PHE A 53 11.10 -5.04 11.31
C PHE A 53 10.97 -6.53 11.60
N ASP A 54 11.95 -7.31 11.22
CA ASP A 54 12.21 -8.62 11.82
C ASP A 54 12.71 -8.41 13.26
N THR A 55 12.44 -9.36 14.16
CA THR A 55 12.91 -9.35 15.54
C THR A 55 14.44 -9.21 15.62
N ASN A 56 15.19 -9.81 14.68
CA ASN A 56 16.66 -9.71 14.69
C ASN A 56 17.19 -8.28 14.47
N ILE A 57 16.41 -7.40 13.84
CA ILE A 57 16.81 -6.02 13.52
C ILE A 57 17.04 -5.21 14.79
N PHE A 58 16.25 -5.43 15.84
CA PHE A 58 16.47 -4.78 17.14
C PHE A 58 17.85 -5.12 17.72
N GLY A 59 18.32 -6.36 17.53
CA GLY A 59 19.67 -6.77 17.86
C GLY A 59 20.72 -6.00 17.08
N HIS A 60 20.56 -5.91 15.75
CA HIS A 60 21.48 -5.14 14.91
C HIS A 60 21.51 -3.65 15.24
N ILE A 61 20.36 -3.04 15.55
CA ILE A 61 20.29 -1.64 15.99
C ILE A 61 21.10 -1.46 17.28
N LEU A 62 20.89 -2.35 18.25
CA LEU A 62 21.59 -2.32 19.53
C LEU A 62 23.11 -2.50 19.36
N ASP A 63 23.52 -3.55 18.63
CA ASP A 63 24.92 -3.96 18.51
C ASP A 63 25.74 -2.94 17.72
N ASN A 64 25.14 -2.33 16.69
CA ASN A 64 25.78 -1.27 15.90
C ASN A 64 25.56 0.13 16.47
N LYS A 65 24.93 0.26 17.66
CA LYS A 65 24.66 1.54 18.33
C LYS A 65 23.93 2.55 17.44
N ILE A 66 22.98 2.06 16.63
CA ILE A 66 22.19 2.89 15.74
C ILE A 66 21.16 3.66 16.57
N LEU A 67 21.16 4.99 16.44
CA LEU A 67 20.20 5.87 17.09
C LEU A 67 18.88 5.85 16.30
N VAL A 68 17.77 5.58 16.99
CA VAL A 68 16.42 5.58 16.40
C VAL A 68 16.06 6.95 15.84
N GLU A 69 16.61 7.99 16.44
CA GLU A 69 16.45 9.39 16.03
C GLU A 69 17.05 9.67 14.63
N ASN A 70 17.93 8.79 14.14
CA ASN A 70 18.52 8.86 12.80
C ASN A 70 17.71 8.11 11.74
N PHE A 71 16.60 7.47 12.11
CA PHE A 71 15.76 6.79 11.13
C PHE A 71 15.16 7.81 10.14
N PRO A 72 14.86 7.38 8.91
CA PRO A 72 14.17 8.25 7.96
C PRO A 72 12.82 8.72 8.55
N LYS A 73 12.50 10.00 8.34
CA LYS A 73 11.30 10.64 8.92
C LYS A 73 10.03 10.29 8.15
N ASN A 74 8.88 10.45 8.81
CA ASN A 74 7.53 10.24 8.25
C ASN A 74 7.30 8.82 7.73
N LEU A 75 7.79 7.83 8.47
CA LEU A 75 7.57 6.42 8.20
C LEU A 75 6.59 5.84 9.22
N ASN A 76 5.71 4.95 8.76
CA ASN A 76 4.85 4.17 9.64
C ASN A 76 5.55 2.85 9.97
N PHE A 77 5.64 2.51 11.25
CA PHE A 77 6.17 1.23 11.70
C PHE A 77 5.03 0.38 12.24
N PHE A 78 5.08 -0.91 11.93
CA PHE A 78 4.11 -1.89 12.37
C PHE A 78 4.81 -3.05 13.05
N ILE A 79 4.21 -3.56 14.11
CA ILE A 79 4.75 -4.66 14.90
C ILE A 79 3.66 -5.68 15.19
N THR A 80 4.05 -6.96 15.22
CA THR A 80 3.20 -8.03 15.75
C THR A 80 3.55 -8.33 17.22
N PRO A 81 2.59 -8.80 18.03
CA PRO A 81 2.86 -9.22 19.41
C PRO A 81 3.92 -10.32 19.56
N ILE A 82 4.10 -11.15 18.52
CA ILE A 82 5.07 -12.25 18.53
C ILE A 82 6.49 -11.73 18.70
N GLN A 83 6.82 -10.65 18.02
CA GLN A 83 8.15 -10.02 18.08
C GLN A 83 8.48 -9.53 19.49
N LEU A 84 7.51 -8.91 20.16
CA LEU A 84 7.66 -8.50 21.57
C LEU A 84 7.91 -9.71 22.48
N TYR A 85 7.25 -10.85 22.24
CA TYR A 85 7.48 -12.07 23.00
C TYR A 85 8.88 -12.64 22.77
N GLU A 86 9.38 -12.62 21.53
CA GLU A 86 10.73 -13.04 21.22
C GLU A 86 11.78 -12.19 21.94
N LEU A 87 11.63 -10.86 21.90
CA LEU A 87 12.53 -9.95 22.63
C LEU A 87 12.51 -10.23 24.14
N LYS A 88 11.34 -10.50 24.73
CA LYS A 88 11.20 -10.83 26.16
C LYS A 88 11.85 -12.17 26.55
N LYS A 89 11.99 -13.11 25.62
CA LYS A 89 12.67 -14.40 25.82
C LYS A 89 14.20 -14.30 25.81
N THR A 90 14.78 -13.15 25.48
CA THR A 90 16.23 -12.91 25.57
C THR A 90 16.75 -13.25 26.97
N ARG A 91 17.71 -14.19 27.05
CA ARG A 91 18.24 -14.72 28.32
C ARG A 91 19.00 -13.67 29.13
N ASP A 92 19.86 -12.90 28.47
CA ASP A 92 20.61 -11.82 29.10
C ASP A 92 19.66 -10.68 29.49
N GLN A 93 19.57 -10.40 30.79
CA GLN A 93 18.65 -9.40 31.34
C GLN A 93 19.00 -7.97 30.91
N ASN A 94 20.29 -7.64 30.83
CA ASN A 94 20.77 -6.33 30.43
C ASN A 94 20.48 -6.11 28.95
N ARG A 95 20.86 -7.06 28.10
CA ARG A 95 20.56 -7.03 26.67
C ARG A 95 19.07 -6.91 26.42
N ARG A 96 18.26 -7.72 27.11
CA ARG A 96 16.79 -7.66 27.03
C ARG A 96 16.26 -6.27 27.36
N LYS A 97 16.73 -5.64 28.44
CA LYS A 97 16.30 -4.29 28.84
C LYS A 97 16.66 -3.25 27.76
N MET A 98 17.84 -3.35 27.15
CA MET A 98 18.26 -2.47 26.08
C MET A 98 17.42 -2.66 24.81
N LEU A 99 17.17 -3.91 24.41
CA LEU A 99 16.31 -4.23 23.27
C LEU A 99 14.88 -3.69 23.46
N LEU A 100 14.30 -3.88 24.64
CA LEU A 100 12.96 -3.36 24.96
C LEU A 100 12.93 -1.82 25.00
N THR A 101 14.03 -1.17 25.40
CA THR A 101 14.16 0.29 25.31
C THR A 101 14.13 0.76 23.87
N ILE A 102 14.88 0.13 22.97
CA ILE A 102 14.87 0.44 21.53
C ILE A 102 13.47 0.20 20.95
N PHE A 103 12.87 -0.95 21.27
CA PHE A 103 11.52 -1.31 20.83
C PHE A 103 10.48 -0.26 21.22
N ASN A 104 10.52 0.25 22.45
CA ASN A 104 9.57 1.26 22.93
C ASN A 104 9.87 2.68 22.42
N LYS A 105 11.09 2.94 21.92
CA LYS A 105 11.45 4.23 21.32
C LYS A 105 10.90 4.41 19.91
N ILE A 106 10.64 3.31 19.20
CA ILE A 106 10.08 3.35 17.85
C ILE A 106 8.56 3.51 17.99
N ASP A 107 8.01 4.57 17.40
CA ASP A 107 6.57 4.77 17.33
C ASP A 107 5.97 3.78 16.32
N GLN A 108 5.36 2.72 16.83
CA GLN A 108 4.91 1.58 16.06
C GLN A 108 3.48 1.16 16.42
N GLU A 109 2.70 0.85 15.40
CA GLU A 109 1.32 0.38 15.54
C GLU A 109 1.29 -1.16 15.66
N ASN A 110 0.52 -1.66 16.63
CA ASN A 110 0.36 -3.10 16.82
C ASN A 110 -0.68 -3.66 15.86
N ILE A 111 -0.30 -4.66 15.07
CA ILE A 111 -1.21 -5.38 14.18
C ILE A 111 -1.25 -6.87 14.52
N PRO A 112 -2.43 -7.53 14.42
CA PRO A 112 -2.52 -8.96 14.63
C PRO A 112 -1.82 -9.72 13.49
N THR A 113 -1.36 -10.92 13.80
CA THR A 113 -0.87 -11.83 12.76
C THR A 113 -2.00 -12.30 11.85
N GLU A 114 -1.71 -12.55 10.58
CA GLU A 114 -2.71 -12.98 9.60
C GLU A 114 -3.13 -14.44 9.75
N SER A 115 -2.25 -15.26 10.32
CA SER A 115 -2.50 -16.67 10.63
C SER A 115 -2.37 -16.97 12.12
N THR A 116 -3.13 -17.98 12.57
CA THR A 116 -3.08 -18.51 13.94
C THR A 116 -2.24 -19.78 13.96
N VAL A 117 -1.18 -19.80 14.77
CA VAL A 117 -0.36 -20.99 15.00
C VAL A 117 -0.48 -21.41 16.47
N LEU A 118 -0.94 -22.64 16.71
CA LEU A 118 -1.08 -23.18 18.05
C LEU A 118 0.27 -23.19 18.78
N GLY A 119 0.30 -22.63 19.99
CA GLY A 119 1.52 -22.53 20.80
C GLY A 119 2.41 -21.31 20.49
N VAL A 120 2.11 -20.54 19.44
CA VAL A 120 2.85 -19.31 19.07
C VAL A 120 1.93 -18.09 19.06
N SER A 121 0.75 -18.19 18.45
CA SER A 121 -0.24 -17.12 18.42
C SER A 121 -1.08 -17.12 19.71
N LYS A 122 -1.22 -15.94 20.35
CA LYS A 122 -2.07 -15.76 21.53
C LYS A 122 -3.55 -15.58 21.10
N LEU A 123 -4.49 -16.11 21.88
CA LEU A 123 -5.93 -15.92 21.68
C LEU A 123 -6.25 -14.41 21.58
N GLY A 124 -6.92 -14.01 20.49
CA GLY A 124 -7.30 -12.62 20.21
C GLY A 124 -6.27 -11.77 19.44
N TYR A 125 -5.06 -12.29 19.17
CA TYR A 125 -3.97 -11.55 18.49
C TYR A 125 -3.58 -12.12 17.11
N SER A 126 -4.43 -12.97 16.56
CA SER A 126 -4.31 -13.51 15.20
C SER A 126 -5.67 -13.51 14.54
N LYS A 127 -5.72 -13.26 13.24
CA LYS A 127 -6.95 -13.37 12.44
C LYS A 127 -7.25 -14.86 12.24
N LEU A 128 -8.54 -15.24 12.31
CA LEU A 128 -8.96 -16.57 11.86
C LEU A 128 -8.69 -16.67 10.36
N SER A 129 -7.64 -17.40 9.99
CA SER A 129 -7.22 -17.51 8.60
C SER A 129 -8.32 -18.13 7.74
N ARG A 130 -8.73 -17.41 6.69
CA ARG A 130 -9.52 -17.97 5.58
C ARG A 130 -8.55 -18.39 4.47
N LYS A 131 -8.44 -19.71 4.25
CA LYS A 131 -8.08 -20.37 2.97
C LYS A 131 -6.80 -19.95 2.21
N ASN A 132 -5.91 -19.12 2.75
CA ASN A 132 -4.62 -18.85 2.12
C ASN A 132 -3.50 -19.53 2.90
N ASN A 133 -2.95 -20.59 2.31
CA ASN A 133 -1.80 -21.34 2.83
C ASN A 133 -0.47 -20.57 2.68
N LEU A 134 -0.48 -19.23 2.72
CA LEU A 134 0.73 -18.44 2.47
C LEU A 134 1.76 -18.64 3.59
N TYR A 135 1.32 -18.57 4.85
CA TYR A 135 2.15 -18.95 6.00
C TYR A 135 2.82 -20.33 5.82
N GLU A 136 2.05 -21.37 5.53
CA GLU A 136 2.58 -22.74 5.40
C GLU A 136 3.61 -22.85 4.29
N LYS A 137 3.38 -22.15 3.16
CA LYS A 137 4.31 -22.09 2.03
C LYS A 137 5.62 -21.39 2.40
N ILE A 138 5.54 -20.22 3.05
CA ILE A 138 6.72 -19.48 3.52
C ILE A 138 7.51 -20.33 4.52
N LYS A 139 6.81 -20.95 5.49
CA LYS A 139 7.44 -21.81 6.50
C LYS A 139 8.14 -23.00 5.85
N SER A 140 7.47 -23.70 4.92
CA SER A 140 8.06 -24.84 4.20
C SER A 140 9.34 -24.45 3.47
N ASP A 141 9.33 -23.33 2.75
CA ASP A 141 10.50 -22.84 2.02
C ASP A 141 11.66 -22.44 2.95
N LEU A 142 11.35 -21.85 4.12
CA LEU A 142 12.36 -21.53 5.13
C LEU A 142 12.98 -22.80 5.73
N ASP A 143 12.14 -23.80 6.04
CA ASP A 143 12.58 -25.09 6.60
C ASP A 143 13.45 -25.87 5.60
N GLU A 144 13.16 -25.77 4.29
CA GLU A 144 13.97 -26.37 3.22
C GLU A 144 15.36 -25.71 3.07
N LYS A 145 15.47 -24.41 3.31
CA LYS A 145 16.76 -23.70 3.30
C LYS A 145 17.60 -24.08 4.53
N VAL A 146 17.09 -23.71 5.71
CA VAL A 146 17.74 -24.01 6.99
C VAL A 146 16.65 -24.18 8.05
N LEU A 147 16.59 -25.37 8.64
CA LEU A 147 15.65 -25.65 9.72
C LEU A 147 16.06 -24.92 11.01
N LYS A 148 15.36 -23.84 11.36
CA LYS A 148 15.55 -23.08 12.61
C LYS A 148 14.25 -23.05 13.42
N GLN A 149 14.36 -23.03 14.75
CA GLN A 149 13.17 -22.93 15.62
C GLN A 149 12.39 -21.62 15.41
N ASN A 150 13.05 -20.54 14.98
CA ASN A 150 12.42 -19.25 14.71
C ASN A 150 11.73 -19.16 13.34
N ASN A 151 11.87 -20.16 12.46
CA ASN A 151 11.23 -20.17 11.14
C ASN A 151 9.71 -19.98 11.22
N ILE A 152 9.07 -20.43 12.31
CA ILE A 152 7.64 -20.23 12.55
C ILE A 152 7.32 -18.73 12.72
N GLN A 153 8.10 -18.02 13.53
CA GLN A 153 7.94 -16.60 13.79
C GLN A 153 8.28 -15.79 12.54
N ASP A 154 9.39 -16.11 11.88
CA ASP A 154 9.82 -15.47 10.65
C ASP A 154 8.75 -15.58 9.56
N ALA A 155 8.15 -16.78 9.40
CA ALA A 155 7.06 -17.00 8.45
C ALA A 155 5.79 -16.19 8.80
N LEU A 156 5.44 -16.06 10.08
CA LEU A 156 4.29 -15.25 10.52
C LEU A 156 4.51 -13.75 10.30
N ILE A 157 5.72 -13.26 10.58
CA ILE A 157 6.12 -11.87 10.37
C ILE A 157 6.09 -11.56 8.86
N ALA A 158 6.71 -12.42 8.03
CA ALA A 158 6.72 -12.26 6.59
C ALA A 158 5.31 -12.31 5.97
N GLU A 159 4.48 -13.27 6.35
CA GLU A 159 3.08 -13.33 5.88
C GLU A 159 2.33 -12.05 6.25
N THR A 160 2.48 -11.58 7.49
CA THR A 160 1.80 -10.39 7.97
C THR A 160 2.26 -9.15 7.20
N ALA A 161 3.56 -9.02 6.94
CA ALA A 161 4.10 -7.94 6.12
C ALA A 161 3.53 -7.97 4.69
N ILE A 162 3.55 -9.13 4.03
CA ILE A 162 3.03 -9.30 2.66
C ILE A 162 1.56 -8.91 2.56
N LYS A 163 0.72 -9.47 3.43
CA LYS A 163 -0.74 -9.28 3.42
C LYS A 163 -1.17 -7.84 3.68
N ASN A 164 -0.36 -7.09 4.42
CA ASN A 164 -0.60 -5.68 4.73
C ASN A 164 0.16 -4.72 3.79
N GLY A 165 0.92 -5.25 2.82
CA GLY A 165 1.70 -4.45 1.88
C GLY A 165 2.80 -3.63 2.56
N LEU A 166 3.39 -4.18 3.62
CA LEU A 166 4.48 -3.59 4.38
C LEU A 166 5.83 -4.03 3.81
N ILE A 167 6.85 -3.18 3.95
CA ILE A 167 8.23 -3.54 3.66
C ILE A 167 8.81 -4.24 4.88
N LEU A 168 9.15 -5.52 4.75
CA LEU A 168 9.86 -6.27 5.78
C LEU A 168 11.33 -5.85 5.81
N VAL A 169 11.81 -5.37 6.96
CA VAL A 169 13.23 -5.09 7.16
C VAL A 169 13.87 -6.29 7.85
N THR A 170 14.77 -6.98 7.17
CA THR A 170 15.52 -8.13 7.73
C THR A 170 16.93 -8.18 7.16
N ASN A 171 17.88 -8.63 7.98
CA ASN A 171 19.23 -8.97 7.51
C ASN A 171 19.40 -10.49 7.32
N ASP A 172 18.37 -11.30 7.59
CA ASP A 172 18.39 -12.74 7.28
C ASP A 172 18.18 -12.93 5.78
N GLY A 173 19.19 -13.48 5.10
CA GLY A 173 19.16 -13.70 3.65
C GLY A 173 18.11 -14.72 3.21
N ASP A 174 17.86 -15.75 4.04
CA ASP A 174 16.85 -16.77 3.74
C ASP A 174 15.45 -16.16 3.81
N LEU A 175 15.17 -15.39 4.87
CA LEU A 175 13.89 -14.71 5.04
C LEU A 175 13.64 -13.67 3.94
N LEU A 176 14.67 -12.93 3.57
CA LEU A 176 14.63 -11.96 2.48
C LEU A 176 14.23 -12.65 1.16
N GLU A 177 14.92 -13.72 0.79
CA GLU A 177 14.68 -14.45 -0.46
C GLU A 177 13.29 -15.11 -0.50
N VAL A 178 12.90 -15.80 0.59
CA VAL A 178 11.59 -16.45 0.67
C VAL A 178 10.46 -15.41 0.64
N THR A 179 10.61 -14.28 1.34
CA THR A 179 9.59 -13.22 1.31
C THR A 179 9.44 -12.64 -0.10
N GLN A 180 10.54 -12.44 -0.82
CA GLN A 180 10.51 -11.98 -2.22
C GLN A 180 9.84 -12.98 -3.17
N LYS A 181 10.08 -14.29 -2.97
CA LYS A 181 9.45 -15.38 -3.75
C LYS A 181 7.91 -15.28 -3.72
N TYR A 182 7.34 -14.78 -2.62
CA TYR A 182 5.90 -14.56 -2.47
C TYR A 182 5.45 -13.11 -2.68
N ASN A 183 6.18 -12.36 -3.52
CA ASN A 183 5.89 -10.97 -3.87
C ASN A 183 5.90 -10.00 -2.69
N GLY A 184 6.51 -10.38 -1.56
CA GLY A 184 6.75 -9.47 -0.44
C GLY A 184 7.84 -8.46 -0.75
N GLU A 185 7.66 -7.26 -0.22
CA GLU A 185 8.70 -6.24 -0.29
C GLU A 185 9.62 -6.35 0.91
N VAL A 186 10.93 -6.27 0.64
CA VAL A 186 11.97 -6.45 1.64
C VAL A 186 13.06 -5.41 1.49
N SER A 187 13.68 -5.04 2.61
CA SER A 187 14.89 -4.22 2.66
C SER A 187 15.82 -4.79 3.73
N ASN A 188 17.13 -4.70 3.52
CA ASN A 188 18.06 -4.87 4.65
C ASN A 188 18.13 -3.58 5.47
N LEU A 189 18.72 -3.66 6.66
CA LEU A 189 18.83 -2.52 7.58
C LEU A 189 19.64 -1.36 6.99
N LYS A 190 20.71 -1.65 6.24
CA LYS A 190 21.57 -0.63 5.63
C LYS A 190 20.79 0.18 4.59
N ASP A 191 20.08 -0.50 3.72
CA ASP A 191 19.26 0.11 2.67
C ASP A 191 18.12 0.93 3.26
N PHE A 192 17.48 0.40 4.31
CA PHE A 192 16.47 1.12 5.10
C PHE A 192 17.01 2.44 5.66
N LEU A 193 18.16 2.42 6.35
CA LEU A 193 18.76 3.63 6.93
C LEU A 193 19.17 4.64 5.87
N SER A 194 19.55 4.18 4.67
CA SER A 194 19.91 5.06 3.55
C SER A 194 18.69 5.64 2.79
N GLY A 195 17.47 5.20 3.12
CA GLY A 195 16.25 5.59 2.42
C GLY A 195 16.03 4.90 1.06
N ASN A 196 16.84 3.88 0.74
CA ASN A 196 16.80 3.12 -0.50
C ASN A 196 16.01 1.83 -0.32
N TYR A 197 14.72 1.95 0.00
CA TYR A 197 13.88 0.81 0.39
C TYR A 197 13.63 -0.24 -0.70
N ARG A 198 13.89 0.11 -1.97
CA ARG A 198 13.66 -0.77 -3.12
C ARG A 198 14.80 -0.64 -4.12
N LYS A 199 15.23 -1.76 -4.67
CA LYS A 199 16.07 -1.78 -5.87
C LYS A 199 15.24 -1.39 -7.07
N LEU A 200 15.82 -0.62 -7.98
CA LEU A 200 15.14 -0.09 -9.16
C LEU A 200 15.76 -0.65 -10.43
N LYS A 201 14.93 -0.92 -11.43
CA LYS A 201 15.34 -1.25 -12.80
C LYS A 201 14.85 -0.18 -13.77
N LYS A 202 15.63 0.04 -14.84
CA LYS A 202 15.28 0.97 -15.92
C LYS A 202 14.37 0.28 -16.92
N THR A 203 13.30 0.97 -17.31
CA THR A 203 12.31 0.51 -18.29
C THR A 203 11.92 1.63 -19.25
N GLU A 204 11.05 1.32 -20.21
CA GLU A 204 10.51 2.31 -21.17
C GLU A 204 9.72 3.44 -20.51
N ILE A 205 9.08 3.19 -19.36
CA ILE A 205 8.32 4.20 -18.60
C ILE A 205 9.15 4.89 -17.50
N GLY A 206 10.44 4.55 -17.38
CA GLY A 206 11.36 5.09 -16.38
C GLY A 206 11.87 4.04 -15.39
N LEU A 207 12.28 4.49 -14.22
CA LEU A 207 12.71 3.61 -13.14
C LEU A 207 11.48 3.03 -12.43
N ILE A 208 11.46 1.71 -12.25
CA ILE A 208 10.44 1.00 -11.46
C ILE A 208 11.13 0.01 -10.50
N PRO A 209 10.46 -0.44 -9.43
CA PRO A 209 11.00 -1.51 -8.58
C PRO A 209 11.42 -2.74 -9.37
N GLU A 210 12.53 -3.35 -8.98
CA GLU A 210 13.13 -4.50 -9.68
C GLU A 210 12.17 -5.69 -9.77
N ASN A 211 11.38 -5.91 -8.71
CA ASN A 211 10.36 -6.95 -8.62
C ASN A 211 9.04 -6.63 -9.35
N TRP A 212 8.88 -5.43 -9.91
CA TRP A 212 7.68 -5.07 -10.66
C TRP A 212 7.79 -5.50 -12.12
N GLU A 213 6.73 -6.06 -12.67
CA GLU A 213 6.65 -6.42 -14.08
C GLU A 213 5.85 -5.38 -14.86
N MET A 214 6.30 -5.06 -16.07
CA MET A 214 5.53 -4.23 -17.00
C MET A 214 4.56 -5.14 -17.75
N VAL A 215 3.28 -4.94 -17.49
CA VAL A 215 2.20 -5.71 -18.09
C VAL A 215 1.13 -4.76 -18.63
N ARG A 216 0.39 -5.16 -19.66
CA ARG A 216 -0.76 -4.37 -20.10
C ARG A 216 -1.93 -4.65 -19.16
N LEU A 217 -2.74 -3.65 -18.88
CA LEU A 217 -3.90 -3.84 -17.99
C LEU A 217 -4.86 -4.93 -18.50
N GLY A 218 -4.96 -5.11 -19.81
CA GLY A 218 -5.76 -6.18 -20.43
C GLY A 218 -5.22 -7.59 -20.17
N ASP A 219 -3.93 -7.74 -19.84
CA ASP A 219 -3.31 -9.03 -19.51
C ASP A 219 -3.61 -9.43 -18.06
N ILE A 220 -3.86 -8.46 -17.18
CA ILE A 220 -4.15 -8.68 -15.76
C ILE A 220 -5.63 -9.04 -15.54
N GLY A 221 -6.53 -8.54 -16.40
CA GLY A 221 -7.94 -8.83 -16.27
C GLY A 221 -8.85 -8.08 -17.23
N LYS A 222 -10.16 -8.36 -17.09
CA LYS A 222 -11.19 -7.77 -17.93
C LYS A 222 -11.62 -6.42 -17.37
N ILE A 223 -11.36 -5.35 -18.12
CA ILE A 223 -11.86 -4.02 -17.80
C ILE A 223 -13.28 -3.89 -18.36
N ILE A 224 -14.23 -3.58 -17.47
CA ILE A 224 -15.64 -3.38 -17.82
C ILE A 224 -16.16 -2.10 -17.18
N THR A 225 -17.11 -1.46 -17.84
CA THR A 225 -17.82 -0.29 -17.31
C THR A 225 -19.04 -0.69 -16.47
N GLY A 226 -19.45 0.17 -15.53
CA GLY A 226 -20.73 0.01 -14.82
C GLY A 226 -21.93 0.27 -15.72
N THR A 227 -23.11 -0.15 -15.26
CA THR A 227 -24.40 0.18 -15.89
C THR A 227 -25.39 0.55 -14.80
N THR A 228 -26.11 1.66 -15.00
CA THR A 228 -27.12 2.15 -14.07
C THR A 228 -28.50 1.83 -14.64
N PRO A 229 -29.35 1.05 -13.95
CA PRO A 229 -30.75 0.90 -14.31
C PRO A 229 -31.46 2.25 -14.43
N SER A 230 -32.55 2.29 -15.19
CA SER A 230 -33.34 3.52 -15.31
C SER A 230 -33.94 3.92 -13.97
N THR A 231 -33.57 5.08 -13.44
CA THR A 231 -34.14 5.67 -12.21
C THR A 231 -35.63 6.00 -12.31
N LYS A 232 -36.17 6.07 -13.53
CA LYS A 232 -37.61 6.27 -13.79
C LYS A 232 -38.47 5.03 -13.51
N LYS A 233 -37.85 3.88 -13.24
CA LYS A 233 -38.52 2.60 -12.99
C LYS A 233 -38.26 2.17 -11.54
N PRO A 234 -39.11 2.57 -10.57
CA PRO A 234 -38.94 2.21 -9.17
C PRO A 234 -38.84 0.71 -8.93
N GLU A 235 -39.46 -0.11 -9.78
CA GLU A 235 -39.45 -1.58 -9.71
C GLU A 235 -38.05 -2.19 -9.85
N TYR A 236 -37.07 -1.45 -10.38
CA TYR A 236 -35.68 -1.89 -10.47
C TYR A 236 -34.92 -1.75 -9.15
N TYR A 237 -35.45 -0.99 -8.20
CA TYR A 237 -34.80 -0.66 -6.94
C TYR A 237 -35.58 -1.25 -5.75
N GLY A 238 -34.87 -1.47 -4.64
CA GLY A 238 -35.43 -2.13 -3.47
C GLY A 238 -35.42 -3.65 -3.64
N GLY A 239 -34.44 -4.31 -3.03
CA GLY A 239 -34.24 -5.74 -3.13
C GLY A 239 -32.96 -6.19 -2.42
N PRO A 240 -32.50 -7.43 -2.63
CA PRO A 240 -31.39 -8.02 -1.89
C PRO A 240 -30.01 -7.77 -2.53
N TYR A 241 -29.93 -7.10 -3.69
CA TYR A 241 -28.67 -6.91 -4.40
C TYR A 241 -28.13 -5.50 -4.22
N MET A 242 -26.89 -5.35 -3.78
CA MET A 242 -26.26 -4.03 -3.64
C MET A 242 -26.07 -3.35 -5.01
N PHE A 243 -26.49 -2.09 -5.13
CA PHE A 243 -26.14 -1.23 -6.26
C PHE A 243 -24.96 -0.35 -5.86
N ILE A 244 -23.80 -0.57 -6.48
CA ILE A 244 -22.59 0.18 -6.18
C ILE A 244 -22.50 1.40 -7.10
N SER A 245 -22.61 2.59 -6.50
CA SER A 245 -22.42 3.87 -7.17
C SER A 245 -21.04 4.46 -6.85
N PRO A 246 -20.58 5.50 -7.58
CA PRO A 246 -19.34 6.20 -7.23
C PRO A 246 -19.30 6.73 -5.79
N GLY A 247 -20.46 7.14 -5.23
CA GLY A 247 -20.54 7.63 -3.84
C GLY A 247 -20.32 6.55 -2.78
N ASP A 248 -20.49 5.27 -3.13
CA ASP A 248 -20.23 4.15 -2.22
C ASP A 248 -18.73 3.78 -2.16
N ILE A 249 -17.93 4.27 -3.13
CA ILE A 249 -16.47 4.05 -3.19
C ILE A 249 -15.79 5.13 -2.34
N THR A 250 -15.60 4.79 -1.06
CA THR A 250 -14.98 5.66 -0.04
C THR A 250 -13.55 5.20 0.28
N GLU A 251 -12.93 5.80 1.30
CA GLU A 251 -11.62 5.37 1.82
C GLU A 251 -11.63 3.93 2.40
N ARG A 252 -12.81 3.33 2.60
CA ARG A 252 -12.93 1.95 3.07
C ARG A 252 -12.50 0.97 1.97
N LYS A 253 -11.59 0.05 2.32
CA LYS A 253 -11.07 -1.00 1.43
C LYS A 253 -12.17 -1.91 0.84
N TYR A 254 -13.22 -2.19 1.60
CA TYR A 254 -14.29 -3.10 1.19
C TYR A 254 -15.66 -2.45 1.29
N ILE A 255 -16.46 -2.60 0.23
CA ILE A 255 -17.87 -2.21 0.22
C ILE A 255 -18.68 -3.37 0.76
N ILE A 256 -19.15 -3.21 2.00
CA ILE A 256 -20.01 -4.19 2.68
C ILE A 256 -21.49 -3.81 2.65
N LYS A 257 -21.79 -2.56 2.27
CA LYS A 257 -23.13 -1.98 2.19
C LYS A 257 -23.11 -0.81 1.23
N THR A 258 -24.19 -0.65 0.48
CA THR A 258 -24.44 0.49 -0.41
C THR A 258 -25.68 1.25 0.01
N GLU A 259 -25.78 2.51 -0.42
CA GLU A 259 -26.96 3.35 -0.20
C GLU A 259 -28.21 2.75 -0.88
N LYS A 260 -28.04 2.27 -2.13
CA LYS A 260 -29.13 1.75 -2.96
C LYS A 260 -28.96 0.26 -3.24
N TRP A 261 -30.09 -0.39 -3.46
CA TRP A 261 -30.20 -1.82 -3.69
C TRP A 261 -31.11 -2.06 -4.90
N LEU A 262 -30.84 -3.12 -5.66
CA LEU A 262 -31.61 -3.56 -6.81
C LEU A 262 -32.53 -4.72 -6.47
N SER A 263 -33.68 -4.72 -7.12
CA SER A 263 -34.53 -5.89 -7.26
C SER A 263 -33.91 -6.91 -8.24
N GLU A 264 -34.49 -8.10 -8.35
CA GLU A 264 -34.10 -9.06 -9.40
C GLU A 264 -34.23 -8.49 -10.82
N GLN A 265 -35.24 -7.65 -11.06
CA GLN A 265 -35.47 -7.01 -12.35
C GLN A 265 -34.38 -5.98 -12.64
N GLY A 266 -34.00 -5.19 -11.63
CA GLY A 266 -32.89 -4.23 -11.72
C GLY A 266 -31.55 -4.93 -11.99
N LEU A 267 -31.32 -6.08 -11.35
CA LEU A 267 -30.10 -6.87 -11.56
C LEU A 267 -30.00 -7.39 -13.00
N LYS A 268 -31.10 -7.90 -13.58
CA LYS A 268 -31.13 -8.45 -14.95
C LYS A 268 -30.74 -7.43 -16.02
N VAL A 269 -31.05 -6.15 -15.80
CA VAL A 269 -30.70 -5.05 -16.72
C VAL A 269 -29.37 -4.36 -16.36
N SER A 270 -28.70 -4.84 -15.30
CA SER A 270 -27.40 -4.35 -14.84
C SER A 270 -26.29 -5.36 -15.10
N ARG A 271 -25.05 -4.91 -14.97
CA ARG A 271 -23.88 -5.78 -14.97
C ARG A 271 -23.58 -6.28 -13.55
N SER A 272 -23.81 -7.57 -13.31
CA SER A 272 -23.36 -8.23 -12.07
C SER A 272 -21.84 -8.35 -12.06
N LEU A 273 -21.23 -8.10 -10.91
CA LEU A 273 -19.78 -8.22 -10.72
C LEU A 273 -19.46 -9.40 -9.79
N PRO A 274 -18.44 -10.21 -10.09
CA PRO A 274 -17.92 -11.19 -9.16
C PRO A 274 -17.44 -10.54 -7.86
N LYS A 275 -17.47 -11.30 -6.78
CA LYS A 275 -16.84 -10.89 -5.52
C LYS A 275 -15.35 -10.60 -5.75
N ASP A 276 -14.81 -9.65 -4.98
CA ASP A 276 -13.40 -9.24 -4.99
C ASP A 276 -12.96 -8.53 -6.30
N THR A 277 -13.92 -8.06 -7.10
CA THR A 277 -13.66 -7.15 -8.23
C THR A 277 -13.12 -5.80 -7.75
N VAL A 278 -12.06 -5.29 -8.39
CA VAL A 278 -11.53 -3.95 -8.12
C VAL A 278 -12.40 -2.89 -8.82
N LEU A 279 -12.88 -1.92 -8.05
CA LEU A 279 -13.72 -0.83 -8.54
C LEU A 279 -12.92 0.47 -8.58
N VAL A 280 -13.03 1.20 -9.70
CA VAL A 280 -12.33 2.48 -9.90
C VAL A 280 -13.33 3.50 -10.45
N VAL A 281 -13.35 4.70 -9.87
CA VAL A 281 -14.15 5.81 -10.37
C VAL A 281 -13.34 6.58 -11.40
N CYS A 282 -13.81 6.64 -12.64
CA CYS A 282 -13.12 7.33 -13.74
C CYS A 282 -13.69 8.74 -14.04
N ILE A 283 -14.95 9.00 -13.71
CA ILE A 283 -15.67 10.25 -14.01
C ILE A 283 -16.63 10.56 -12.85
N GLY A 284 -16.74 11.83 -12.45
CA GLY A 284 -17.76 12.30 -11.51
C GLY A 284 -17.39 12.21 -10.03
N ALA A 285 -16.13 11.91 -9.70
CA ALA A 285 -15.62 12.15 -8.35
C ALA A 285 -15.27 13.64 -8.21
N THR A 286 -16.14 14.41 -7.55
CA THR A 286 -15.64 15.55 -6.78
C THR A 286 -14.95 14.93 -5.58
N ILE A 287 -13.63 14.78 -5.64
CA ILE A 287 -12.80 14.36 -4.50
C ILE A 287 -12.73 15.53 -3.52
#